data_AF-A0A672U2C0-F1
#
_entry.id   AF-A0A672U2C0-F1
#
_cell.length_a   1.000
_cell.length_b   1.000
_cell.length_c   1.000
_cell.angle_alpha   90.00
_cell.angle_beta   90.00
_cell.angle_gamma   90.00
#
_symmetry.space_group_name_H-M   'P 1'
#
loop_
_entity.id
_entity.type
_entity.pdbx_description
1 polymer ?
#
loop_
_entity_poly.entity_id
_entity_poly.type
_entity_poly.pdbx_seq_one_letter_code
_entity_poly.pdbx_strand_id
1 'polypeptide(L)'
;VCGAKKENIIKKCDFKITMNNKNHHTEEISTERLIVRRGQPFTITVCFSAPIHSYLWQLKRTFLIVQTGNIVTIAIRALVLHPP
;
A
#
# COMPACT_ATOMS: atom_id res chain seq x y z
N VAL A 1 -15.64 11.52 -26.13
CA VAL A 1 -15.35 11.40 -24.68
C VAL A 1 -14.80 10.00 -24.45
N CYS A 2 -13.49 9.82 -24.41
CA CYS A 2 -12.90 8.50 -24.17
C CYS A 2 -12.96 8.22 -22.66
N GLY A 3 -14.02 7.54 -22.22
CA GLY A 3 -14.14 7.08 -20.85
C GLY A 3 -13.03 6.08 -20.57
N ALA A 4 -12.05 6.46 -19.74
CA ALA A 4 -11.08 5.53 -19.22
C ALA A 4 -11.84 4.48 -18.40
N LYS A 5 -11.95 3.25 -18.93
CA LYS A 5 -12.41 2.11 -18.14
C LYS A 5 -11.52 2.02 -16.90
N LYS A 6 -12.13 1.95 -15.72
CA LYS A 6 -11.43 1.69 -14.46
C LYS A 6 -10.90 0.25 -14.49
N GLU A 7 -9.76 0.05 -15.11
CA GLU A 7 -9.07 -1.24 -15.07
C GLU A 7 -8.59 -1.48 -13.64
N ASN A 8 -8.87 -2.68 -13.12
CA ASN A 8 -8.33 -3.09 -11.83
C ASN A 8 -6.87 -3.53 -12.02
N ILE A 9 -5.97 -2.54 -11.98
CA ILE A 9 -4.52 -2.75 -12.15
C ILE A 9 -3.89 -3.49 -10.95
N ILE A 10 -4.58 -3.52 -9.80
CA ILE A 10 -4.10 -4.17 -8.58
C ILE A 10 -4.70 -5.57 -8.49
N LYS A 11 -3.85 -6.59 -8.60
CA LYS A 11 -4.25 -8.00 -8.46
C LYS A 11 -4.34 -8.41 -6.99
N LYS A 12 -3.39 -7.96 -6.16
CA LYS A 12 -3.32 -8.30 -4.73
C LYS A 12 -2.61 -7.20 -3.96
N CYS A 13 -3.03 -6.98 -2.72
CA CYS A 13 -2.31 -6.19 -1.73
C CYS A 13 -1.99 -7.08 -0.53
N ASP A 14 -0.74 -7.08 -0.07
CA ASP A 14 -0.28 -7.83 1.09
C ASP A 14 0.33 -6.87 2.11
N PHE A 15 -0.31 -6.78 3.28
CA PHE A 15 0.10 -5.92 4.39
C PHE A 15 1.24 -6.50 5.22
N LYS A 16 1.79 -7.67 4.85
CA LYS A 16 2.92 -8.31 5.56
C LYS A 16 2.70 -8.38 7.07
N ILE A 17 1.48 -8.74 7.50
CA ILE A 17 0.99 -8.58 8.88
C ILE A 17 1.97 -9.18 9.89
N THR A 18 2.37 -10.45 9.73
CA THR A 18 3.29 -11.12 10.65
C THR A 18 4.63 -10.39 10.77
N MET A 19 5.21 -9.94 9.65
CA MET A 19 6.49 -9.24 9.64
C MET A 19 6.38 -7.86 10.27
N ASN A 20 5.36 -7.09 9.86
CA ASN A 20 5.17 -5.73 10.37
C ASN A 20 4.80 -5.74 11.85
N ASN A 21 3.89 -6.61 12.29
CA ASN A 21 3.50 -6.65 13.70
C ASN A 21 4.67 -7.05 14.59
N LYS A 22 5.48 -8.04 14.18
CA LYS A 22 6.73 -8.39 14.87
C LYS A 22 7.69 -7.21 14.96
N ASN A 23 7.91 -6.50 13.86
CA ASN A 23 8.82 -5.33 13.82
C ASN A 23 8.30 -4.15 14.66
N HIS A 24 6.98 -4.08 14.87
CA HIS A 24 6.33 -3.02 15.64
C HIS A 24 6.00 -3.45 17.09
N HIS A 25 6.38 -4.67 17.48
CA HIS A 25 6.07 -5.27 18.78
C HIS A 25 4.55 -5.22 19.08
N THR A 26 3.75 -5.75 18.16
CA THR A 26 2.28 -5.78 18.21
C THR A 26 1.71 -7.16 17.81
N GLU A 27 2.56 -8.17 17.66
CA GLU A 27 2.19 -9.55 17.29
C GLU A 27 1.31 -10.24 18.34
N GLU A 28 1.42 -9.85 19.61
CA GLU A 28 0.55 -10.34 20.69
C GLU A 28 -0.85 -9.71 20.65
N ILE A 29 -1.00 -8.56 19.97
CA ILE A 29 -2.29 -7.84 19.84
C ILE A 29 -3.13 -8.46 18.72
N SER A 30 -2.50 -8.82 17.60
CA SER A 30 -3.20 -9.46 16.48
C SER A 30 -2.24 -10.20 15.56
N THR A 31 -2.69 -11.34 15.04
CA THR A 31 -2.05 -12.09 13.95
C THR A 31 -2.74 -11.88 12.60
N GLU A 32 -3.94 -11.29 12.60
CA GLU A 32 -4.80 -11.14 11.41
C GLU A 32 -4.89 -9.69 10.92
N ARG A 33 -4.65 -8.70 11.79
CA ARG A 33 -4.73 -7.28 11.46
C ARG A 33 -3.36 -6.64 11.56
N LEU A 34 -3.07 -5.73 10.64
CA LEU A 34 -1.87 -4.89 10.69
C LEU A 34 -2.02 -3.87 11.81
N ILE A 35 -1.14 -3.93 12.82
CA ILE A 35 -1.08 -2.97 13.93
C ILE A 35 0.31 -2.35 13.94
N VAL A 36 0.41 -1.05 13.68
CA VAL A 36 1.69 -0.34 13.58
C VAL A 36 1.78 0.78 14.60
N ARG A 37 3.01 1.11 15.01
CA ARG A 37 3.35 2.25 15.85
C ARG A 37 3.86 3.40 14.99
N ARG A 38 3.37 4.61 15.29
CA ARG A 38 3.79 5.86 14.65
C ARG A 38 5.31 6.07 14.74
N GLY A 39 5.89 6.70 13.72
CA GLY A 39 7.33 7.00 13.67
C GLY A 39 8.22 5.82 13.26
N GLN A 40 7.64 4.64 13.02
CA GLN A 40 8.34 3.47 12.50
C GLN A 40 7.83 3.11 11.10
N PRO A 41 8.72 2.84 10.12
CA PRO A 41 8.30 2.39 8.80
C PRO A 41 7.66 1.00 8.85
N PHE A 42 6.79 0.71 7.90
CA PHE A 42 6.17 -0.60 7.69
C PHE A 42 6.07 -0.89 6.20
N THR A 43 5.92 -2.17 5.84
CA THR A 43 5.98 -2.61 4.44
C THR A 43 4.61 -3.06 3.93
N ILE A 44 4.21 -2.57 2.76
CA ILE A 44 3.08 -3.11 2.00
C ILE A 44 3.62 -3.60 0.65
N THR A 45 3.14 -4.74 0.19
CA THR A 45 3.43 -5.25 -1.15
C THR A 45 2.18 -5.19 -2.02
N VAL A 46 2.28 -4.52 -3.17
CA VAL A 46 1.21 -4.44 -4.17
C VAL A 46 1.61 -5.26 -5.39
N CYS A 47 0.79 -6.23 -5.77
CA CYS A 47 0.97 -7.03 -6.98
C CYS A 47 0.06 -6.51 -8.07
N PHE A 48 0.63 -6.17 -9.23
CA PHE A 48 -0.12 -5.67 -10.39
C PHE A 48 -0.62 -6.81 -11.27
N SER A 49 -1.69 -6.57 -12.04
CA SER A 49 -2.29 -7.56 -12.95
C SER A 49 -1.48 -7.78 -14.23
N ALA A 50 -0.61 -6.85 -14.60
CA ALA A 50 0.37 -6.97 -15.67
C ALA A 50 1.77 -6.46 -15.20
N PRO A 51 2.83 -6.67 -15.99
CA PRO A 51 4.17 -6.19 -15.66
C PRO A 51 4.19 -4.69 -15.31
N ILE A 52 4.95 -4.33 -14.28
CA ILE A 52 4.98 -2.96 -13.74
C ILE A 52 5.40 -1.92 -14.79
N HIS A 53 6.20 -2.34 -15.78
CA HIS A 53 6.66 -1.50 -16.89
C HIS A 53 5.49 -0.92 -17.71
N SER A 54 4.38 -1.66 -17.80
CA SER A 54 3.15 -1.21 -18.47
C SER A 54 2.43 -0.08 -17.73
N TYR A 55 2.73 0.12 -16.44
CA TYR A 55 2.05 1.06 -15.56
C TYR A 55 2.94 2.18 -15.01
N LEU A 56 4.22 2.25 -15.39
CA LEU A 56 5.20 3.18 -14.81
C LEU A 56 4.72 4.65 -14.79
N TRP A 57 4.06 5.10 -15.86
CA TRP A 57 3.49 6.44 -15.93
C TRP A 57 2.37 6.68 -14.91
N GLN A 58 1.54 5.67 -14.66
CA GLN A 58 0.45 5.71 -13.69
C GLN A 58 0.99 5.63 -12.25
N LEU A 59 2.05 4.85 -12.03
CA LEU A 59 2.71 4.69 -10.74
C LEU A 59 3.35 5.97 -10.22
N LYS A 60 3.93 6.79 -11.11
CA LYS A 60 4.46 8.12 -10.76
C LYS A 60 3.42 9.05 -10.10
N ARG A 61 2.12 8.78 -10.30
CA ARG A 61 0.99 9.55 -9.77
C ARG A 61 0.16 8.77 -8.74
N THR A 62 0.72 7.70 -8.16
CA THR A 62 0.00 6.89 -7.16
C THR A 62 0.22 7.45 -5.76
N PHE A 63 -0.87 7.51 -4.99
CA PHE A 63 -0.88 7.97 -3.60
C PHE A 63 -1.46 6.87 -2.72
N LEU A 64 -0.92 6.72 -1.53
CA LEU A 64 -1.59 5.98 -0.45
C LEU A 64 -2.46 6.98 0.30
N ILE A 65 -3.75 6.70 0.37
CA ILE A 65 -4.71 7.54 1.07
C ILE A 65 -5.01 6.88 2.42
N VAL A 66 -4.74 7.60 3.50
CA VAL A 66 -5.06 7.13 4.86
C VAL A 66 -6.17 8.01 5.41
N GLN A 67 -7.24 7.38 5.88
CA GLN A 67 -8.35 8.04 6.55
C GLN A 67 -8.55 7.44 7.94
N THR A 68 -8.81 8.28 8.94
CA THR A 68 -9.11 7.83 10.31
C THR A 68 -10.31 8.60 10.85
N GLY A 69 -11.38 7.89 11.23
CA GLY A 69 -12.64 8.52 11.65
C GLY A 69 -13.30 9.33 10.53
N ASN A 70 -14.04 10.38 10.93
CA ASN A 70 -14.83 11.21 10.01
C ASN A 70 -14.04 12.36 9.38
N ILE A 71 -12.81 12.61 9.81
CA ILE A 71 -11.98 13.74 9.35
C ILE A 71 -10.52 13.32 9.36
N VAL A 72 -9.81 13.76 8.32
CA VAL A 72 -8.38 13.57 7.99
C VAL A 72 -8.16 12.46 6.98
N THR A 73 -8.05 12.89 5.73
CA THR A 73 -7.52 12.15 4.59
C THR A 73 -6.11 12.64 4.33
N ILE A 74 -5.08 11.86 4.64
CA ILE A 74 -3.70 12.19 4.29
C ILE A 74 -3.30 11.37 3.07
N ALA A 75 -2.95 12.06 1.98
CA ALA A 75 -2.32 11.44 0.82
C ALA A 75 -0.81 11.38 1.05
N ILE A 76 -0.28 10.17 1.21
CA ILE A 76 1.16 9.91 1.32
C ILE A 76 1.66 9.50 -0.06
N ARG A 77 2.69 10.19 -0.56
CA ARG A 77 3.35 9.80 -1.80
C ARG A 77 4.12 8.49 -1.55
N ALA A 78 3.76 7.44 -2.28
CA ALA A 78 4.48 6.18 -2.20
C ALA A 78 5.82 6.29 -2.95
N LEU A 79 6.93 5.94 -2.28
CA LEU A 79 8.18 5.68 -2.98
C LEU A 79 8.09 4.28 -3.58
N VAL A 80 8.02 4.20 -4.91
CA VAL A 80 8.03 2.92 -5.62
C VAL A 80 9.50 2.49 -5.77
N LEU A 81 9.89 1.45 -5.03
CA LEU A 81 11.17 0.78 -5.22
C LEU A 81 11.01 -0.28 -6.31
N HIS A 82 11.79 -0.17 -7.37
CA HIS A 82 11.87 -1.16 -8.43
C HIS A 82 13.00 -2.13 -8.06
N PRO A 83 12.79 -3.46 -8.09
CA PRO A 83 13.94 -4.36 -8.11
C PRO A 83 14.80 -4.08 -9.36
N PRO A 84 16.12 -4.30 -9.27
CA PRO A 84 17.05 -4.08 -10.39
C PRO A 84 16.71 -4.93 -11.62
#